data_AF-A0A2V9D8P6-F1
#
_entry.id   AF-A0A2V9D8P6-F1
#
_cell.length_a   1.000
_cell.length_b   1.000
_cell.length_c   1.000
_cell.angle_alpha   90.00
_cell.angle_beta   90.00
_cell.angle_gamma   90.00
#
_symmetry.space_group_name_H-M   'P 1'
#
loop_
_entity.id
_entity.type
_entity.pdbx_description
1 polymer ?
#
loop_
_entity_poly.entity_id
_entity_poly.type
_entity_poly.pdbx_seq_one_letter_code
_entity_poly.pdbx_strand_id
1 'polypeptide(L)'
;MVSNSNRRADRIRLRAPVILMVLAATAVPVELRPLGHPTVDFGIYASDVVANVMGYAPVGIVLGELGLLRAVTAAAVMSAFAESSQLVMLHRTSSAIDLASNVIGAFLGASISAHWRIRSPSFRINKWNTLFAATVAFALILLVWATVGPTPSMRGVTSPGNLEAYWKLDETGGRVAFDSSGDGLNGTFSTEPKRVVDVMGRSVALDGAKDYIDFGRSKALRLVGSMTIGAWIKPSSFPVDDAAIVSQLHGDFGYQLDTTVDQGPRTIGFKLTNACGGLMARYGVTPLVVHSWYHVAGVYNAEERTLDVYLNGKLDNGFLVGPVTGTQHSSRSAVYVGKRSDLEGYQFAGFIHDVRIYSFALTDTEIAAVMRGEVIDRVAAHRVEGSSVNSRRSVGHSTEQCSQCAVFSEGGDEKVPAVAATLGMLVAFACVGLWPSAGSLLYLFPSFAAGLFLLPATASALPSFNLWMIPLVSFAGGASLAVSVRRQNDPDYPDH
;
A
#
# COMPACT_ATOMS: atom_id res chain seq x y z
N MET A 1 48.00 -21.41 17.72
CA MET A 1 46.60 -21.23 17.27
C MET A 1 45.69 -21.69 18.40
N VAL A 2 45.22 -20.76 19.23
CA VAL A 2 44.33 -21.09 20.36
C VAL A 2 42.89 -21.05 19.87
N SER A 3 42.18 -22.16 20.06
CA SER A 3 40.77 -22.35 19.72
C SER A 3 39.88 -21.27 20.35
N ASN A 4 39.02 -20.66 19.54
CA ASN A 4 38.17 -19.51 19.87
C ASN A 4 36.80 -19.92 20.48
N SER A 5 36.65 -21.14 21.00
CA SER A 5 35.34 -21.81 21.04
C SER A 5 34.48 -21.65 22.30
N ASN A 6 34.89 -20.97 23.37
CA ASN A 6 34.13 -20.93 24.65
C ASN A 6 33.87 -19.53 25.24
N ARG A 7 33.74 -18.48 24.42
CA ARG A 7 33.38 -17.14 24.95
C ARG A 7 31.86 -16.94 24.92
N ARG A 8 31.23 -16.80 26.09
CA ARG A 8 29.80 -16.48 26.21
C ARG A 8 29.55 -15.05 25.75
N ALA A 9 28.54 -14.87 24.89
CA ALA A 9 28.03 -13.56 24.53
C ALA A 9 27.09 -13.05 25.63
N ASP A 10 27.34 -11.86 26.15
CA ASP A 10 26.62 -11.35 27.33
C ASP A 10 25.83 -10.09 27.03
N ARG A 11 26.30 -9.25 26.09
CA ARG A 11 25.66 -7.98 25.77
C ARG A 11 25.75 -7.59 24.29
N ILE A 12 24.80 -6.76 23.86
CA ILE A 12 24.79 -6.10 22.55
C ILE A 12 24.82 -4.59 22.76
N ARG A 13 25.75 -3.87 22.12
CA ARG A 13 25.74 -2.40 22.07
C ARG A 13 24.84 -1.89 20.93
N LEU A 14 24.10 -0.81 21.16
CA LEU A 14 23.09 -0.35 20.19
C LEU A 14 23.61 0.57 19.08
N ARG A 15 24.89 0.95 19.05
CA ARG A 15 25.41 1.89 18.04
C ARG A 15 25.15 1.47 16.59
N ALA A 16 25.72 0.35 16.18
CA ALA A 16 25.55 -0.09 14.80
C ALA A 16 24.08 -0.44 14.48
N PRO A 17 23.31 -1.13 15.36
CA PRO A 17 21.89 -1.38 15.14
C PRO A 17 21.06 -0.11 14.92
N VAL A 18 21.23 0.92 15.75
CA VAL A 18 20.45 2.16 15.64
C VAL A 18 20.83 2.95 14.38
N ILE A 19 22.12 3.04 14.06
CA ILE A 19 22.58 3.68 12.81
C ILE A 19 21.98 2.98 11.59
N LEU A 20 22.06 1.64 11.56
CA LEU A 20 21.53 0.87 10.45
C LEU A 20 20.01 0.96 10.36
N MET A 21 19.29 0.95 11.49
CA MET A 21 17.84 1.12 11.49
C MET A 21 17.42 2.44 10.85
N VAL A 22 18.09 3.54 11.21
CA VAL A 22 17.82 4.86 10.61
C VAL A 22 18.09 4.82 9.11
N LEU A 23 19.26 4.35 8.68
CA LEU A 23 19.61 4.30 7.26
C LEU A 23 18.70 3.35 6.46
N ALA A 24 18.31 2.21 7.02
CA ALA A 24 17.34 1.32 6.40
C ALA A 24 15.98 2.03 6.26
N ALA A 25 15.55 2.77 7.29
CA ALA A 25 14.27 3.48 7.28
C ALA A 25 14.25 4.74 6.42
N THR A 26 15.39 5.30 6.01
CA THR A 26 15.43 6.61 5.32
C THR A 26 16.23 6.65 4.03
N ALA A 27 17.16 5.71 3.81
CA ALA A 27 18.14 5.76 2.72
C ALA A 27 18.08 4.56 1.77
N VAL A 28 17.15 3.62 1.96
CA VAL A 28 16.96 2.48 1.06
C VAL A 28 15.73 2.71 0.19
N PRO A 29 15.88 2.84 -1.15
CA PRO A 29 14.74 3.06 -2.02
C PRO A 29 13.84 1.83 -2.09
N VAL A 30 12.52 2.05 -2.10
CA VAL A 30 11.55 1.01 -2.47
C VAL A 30 11.15 1.12 -3.94
N GLU A 31 11.37 2.28 -4.54
CA GLU A 31 11.28 2.48 -5.97
C GLU A 31 12.06 3.73 -6.33
N LEU A 32 12.63 3.75 -7.53
CA LEU A 32 13.35 4.91 -8.02
C LEU A 32 12.37 5.86 -8.70
N ARG A 33 12.53 7.14 -8.41
CA ARG A 33 11.78 8.20 -9.05
C ARG A 33 12.19 8.31 -10.53
N PRO A 34 11.23 8.52 -11.46
CA PRO A 34 11.57 8.85 -12.84
C PRO A 34 12.49 10.09 -12.93
N LEU A 35 13.39 10.08 -13.90
CA LEU A 35 14.30 11.20 -14.14
C LEU A 35 13.51 12.47 -14.51
N GLY A 36 13.90 13.63 -13.97
CA GLY A 36 13.31 14.93 -14.31
C GLY A 36 12.22 15.44 -13.35
N HIS A 37 11.85 14.67 -12.31
CA HIS A 37 10.85 15.07 -11.31
C HIS A 37 11.40 15.23 -9.87
N PRO A 38 12.53 15.92 -9.60
CA PRO A 38 12.97 16.11 -8.22
C PRO A 38 12.01 17.03 -7.47
N THR A 39 11.37 16.52 -6.41
CA THR A 39 10.65 17.33 -5.42
C THR A 39 11.54 17.58 -4.21
N VAL A 40 11.73 18.86 -3.89
CA VAL A 40 12.33 19.32 -2.63
C VAL A 40 11.25 20.09 -1.89
N ASP A 41 10.97 19.71 -0.65
CA ASP A 41 10.02 20.40 0.18
C ASP A 41 10.72 21.41 1.10
N PHE A 42 10.11 22.58 1.23
CA PHE A 42 10.52 23.67 2.11
C PHE A 42 9.40 24.08 3.09
N GLY A 43 8.29 23.34 3.10
CA GLY A 43 7.17 23.54 4.03
C GLY A 43 7.55 23.17 5.46
N ILE A 44 7.14 24.01 6.42
CA ILE A 44 7.32 23.74 7.84
C ILE A 44 6.03 23.15 8.39
N TYR A 45 6.03 21.84 8.64
CA TYR A 45 4.95 21.13 9.31
C TYR A 45 5.35 20.80 10.74
N ALA A 46 4.62 21.37 11.71
CA ALA A 46 4.96 21.24 13.13
C ALA A 46 4.98 19.77 13.60
N SER A 47 4.08 18.93 13.07
CA SER A 47 4.05 17.50 13.34
C SER A 47 5.36 16.80 12.94
N ASP A 48 5.90 17.17 11.79
CA ASP A 48 7.02 16.48 11.16
C ASP A 48 8.32 16.90 11.84
N VAL A 49 8.44 18.18 12.18
CA VAL A 49 9.51 18.70 13.05
C VAL A 49 9.56 17.94 14.38
N VAL A 50 8.42 17.80 15.07
CA VAL A 50 8.34 17.07 16.34
C VAL A 50 8.73 15.60 16.16
N ALA A 51 8.19 14.94 15.12
CA ALA A 51 8.49 13.54 14.84
C ALA A 51 9.99 13.32 14.58
N ASN A 52 10.62 14.19 13.78
CA ASN A 52 12.05 14.12 13.44
C ASN A 52 12.95 14.38 14.65
N VAL A 53 12.65 15.41 15.45
CA VAL A 53 13.38 15.69 16.70
C VAL A 53 13.30 14.49 17.66
N MET A 54 12.10 13.94 17.85
CA MET A 54 11.88 12.79 18.72
C MET A 54 12.54 11.52 18.17
N GLY A 55 12.54 11.33 16.86
CA GLY A 55 13.15 10.20 16.17
C GLY A 55 14.68 10.19 16.25
N TYR A 56 15.32 11.36 16.19
CA TYR A 56 16.78 11.48 16.24
C TYR A 56 17.36 11.68 17.66
N ALA A 57 16.55 12.00 18.66
CA ALA A 57 17.03 12.04 20.05
C ALA A 57 17.65 10.72 20.52
N PRO A 58 17.08 9.53 20.27
CA PRO A 58 17.73 8.25 20.54
C PRO A 58 19.07 8.07 19.82
N VAL A 59 19.18 8.56 18.57
CA VAL A 59 20.44 8.52 17.79
C VAL A 59 21.51 9.34 18.51
N GLY A 60 21.18 10.54 18.97
CA GLY A 60 22.04 11.40 19.78
C GLY A 60 22.54 10.72 21.05
N ILE A 61 21.64 10.04 21.79
CA ILE A 61 22.00 9.29 23.02
C ILE A 61 23.00 8.18 22.71
N VAL A 62 22.76 7.41 21.64
CA VAL A 62 23.57 6.26 21.26
C VAL A 62 24.97 6.69 20.79
N LEU A 63 25.06 7.83 20.11
CA LEU A 63 26.31 8.44 19.63
C LEU A 63 27.02 9.29 20.69
N GLY A 64 26.37 9.64 21.81
CA GLY A 64 26.86 10.61 22.79
C GLY A 64 28.25 10.30 23.38
N GLU A 65 28.64 9.02 23.45
CA GLU A 65 29.99 8.61 23.85
C GLU A 65 31.11 9.07 22.90
N LEU A 66 30.80 9.48 21.67
CA LEU A 66 31.76 10.11 20.76
C LEU A 66 32.10 11.55 21.20
N GLY A 67 31.36 12.11 22.15
CA GLY A 67 31.35 13.52 22.52
C GLY A 67 30.35 14.31 21.68
N LEU A 68 29.81 15.38 22.28
CA LEU A 68 28.70 16.17 21.72
C LEU A 68 28.93 16.58 20.26
N LEU A 69 30.07 17.19 19.96
CA LEU A 69 30.38 17.67 18.61
C LEU A 69 30.39 16.51 17.60
N ARG A 70 31.11 15.42 17.90
CA ARG A 70 31.21 14.27 16.99
C ARG A 70 29.88 13.55 16.83
N ALA A 71 29.08 13.44 17.89
CA ALA A 71 27.75 12.84 17.84
C ALA A 71 26.82 13.63 16.93
N VAL A 72 26.80 14.96 17.07
CA VAL A 72 25.98 15.85 16.24
C VAL A 72 26.47 15.86 14.80
N THR A 73 27.79 15.92 14.55
CA THR A 73 28.35 15.84 13.20
C THR A 73 28.01 14.50 12.53
N ALA A 74 28.14 13.38 13.24
CA ALA A 74 27.80 12.07 12.69
C ALA A 74 26.30 11.97 12.35
N ALA A 75 25.43 12.45 13.23
CA ALA A 75 23.98 12.49 12.97
C ALA A 75 23.62 13.42 11.80
N ALA A 76 24.27 14.57 11.69
CA ALA A 76 24.09 15.51 10.58
C ALA A 76 24.51 14.88 9.24
N VAL A 77 25.65 14.18 9.19
CA VAL A 77 26.10 13.47 7.99
C VAL A 77 25.13 12.35 7.62
N MET A 78 24.68 11.56 8.60
CA MET A 78 23.68 10.50 8.36
C MET A 78 22.37 11.07 7.81
N SER A 79 21.86 12.14 8.43
CA SER A 79 20.63 12.81 8.02
C SER A 79 20.78 13.41 6.61
N ALA A 80 21.89 14.09 6.34
CA ALA A 80 22.15 14.66 5.02
C ALA A 80 22.24 13.59 3.93
N PHE A 81 22.88 12.45 4.22
CA PHE A 81 22.92 11.31 3.31
C PHE A 81 21.52 10.74 3.04
N ALA A 82 20.72 10.55 4.11
CA ALA A 82 19.34 10.10 3.99
C ALA A 82 18.50 11.06 3.15
N GLU A 83 18.46 12.35 3.48
CA GLU A 83 17.69 13.36 2.74
C GLU A 83 18.15 13.48 1.28
N SER A 84 19.46 13.44 1.03
CA SER A 84 19.99 13.49 -0.34
C SER A 84 19.57 12.26 -1.15
N SER A 85 19.55 11.09 -0.53
CA SER A 85 19.15 9.85 -1.21
C SER A 85 17.67 9.87 -1.60
N GLN A 86 16.81 10.55 -0.85
CA GLN A 86 15.36 10.65 -1.13
C GLN A 86 15.03 11.41 -2.42
N LEU A 87 15.96 12.24 -2.94
CA LEU A 87 15.77 12.96 -4.21
C LEU A 87 15.43 12.05 -5.40
N VAL A 88 15.93 10.80 -5.35
CA VAL A 88 15.74 9.79 -6.39
C VAL A 88 14.78 8.68 -5.97
N MET A 89 14.08 8.82 -4.84
CA MET A 89 13.14 7.82 -4.32
C MET A 89 11.70 8.22 -4.62
N LEU A 90 10.90 7.26 -5.06
CA LEU A 90 9.46 7.42 -5.08
C LEU A 90 8.92 7.33 -3.64
N HIS A 91 7.78 7.99 -3.37
CA HIS A 91 7.09 8.03 -2.06
C HIS A 91 7.81 8.76 -0.92
N ARG A 92 9.02 9.29 -1.14
CA ARG A 92 9.75 10.10 -0.15
C ARG A 92 10.11 11.45 -0.70
N THR A 93 10.05 12.49 0.11
CA THR A 93 10.36 13.87 -0.29
C THR A 93 11.49 14.41 0.57
N SER A 94 12.58 14.84 -0.08
CA SER A 94 13.70 15.44 0.65
C SER A 94 13.28 16.77 1.27
N SER A 95 13.65 17.00 2.53
CA SER A 95 13.31 18.19 3.29
C SER A 95 14.53 18.75 4.03
N ALA A 96 14.85 20.02 3.77
CA ALA A 96 15.90 20.72 4.50
C ALA A 96 15.52 20.93 5.98
N ILE A 97 14.21 21.00 6.26
CA ILE A 97 13.67 21.15 7.61
C ILE A 97 13.80 19.84 8.40
N ASP A 98 13.63 18.71 7.73
CA ASP A 98 13.81 17.37 8.32
C ASP A 98 15.27 17.17 8.69
N LEU A 99 16.19 17.54 7.79
CA LEU A 99 17.62 17.57 8.09
C LEU A 99 17.92 18.36 9.37
N ALA A 100 17.41 19.59 9.46
CA ALA A 100 17.64 20.46 10.62
C ALA A 100 17.03 19.88 11.90
N SER A 101 15.80 19.35 11.82
CA SER A 101 15.06 18.76 12.94
C SER A 101 15.73 17.49 13.46
N ASN A 102 16.27 16.66 12.56
CA ASN A 102 17.09 15.50 12.90
C ASN A 102 18.38 15.91 13.64
N VAL A 103 19.06 16.98 13.20
CA VAL A 103 20.25 17.52 13.89
C VAL A 103 19.90 18.04 15.28
N ILE A 104 18.77 18.74 15.44
CA ILE A 104 18.27 19.22 16.73
C ILE A 104 17.99 18.05 17.67
N GLY A 105 17.27 17.03 17.19
CA GLY A 105 17.00 15.81 17.95
C GLY A 105 18.30 15.16 18.44
N ALA A 106 19.25 14.95 17.53
CA ALA A 106 20.55 14.38 17.88
C ALA A 106 21.34 15.23 18.89
N PHE A 107 21.30 16.56 18.78
CA PHE A 107 21.90 17.46 19.75
C PHE A 107 21.29 17.31 21.13
N LEU A 108 19.95 17.27 21.23
CA LEU A 108 19.25 17.05 22.50
C LEU A 108 19.62 15.71 23.11
N GLY A 109 19.60 14.64 22.31
CA GLY A 109 19.98 13.30 22.76
C GLY A 109 21.43 13.20 23.24
N ALA A 110 22.37 13.79 22.50
CA ALA A 110 23.77 13.81 22.87
C ALA A 110 24.02 14.67 24.13
N SER A 111 23.28 15.78 24.28
CA SER A 111 23.32 16.62 25.48
C SER A 111 22.79 15.89 26.71
N ILE A 112 21.67 15.17 26.57
CA ILE A 112 21.12 14.27 27.58
C ILE A 112 22.16 13.22 27.99
N SER A 113 22.80 12.57 27.01
CA SER A 113 23.84 11.57 27.27
C SER A 113 25.05 12.17 27.99
N ALA A 114 25.49 13.36 27.59
CA ALA A 114 26.59 14.06 28.25
C ALA A 114 26.23 14.48 29.69
N HIS A 115 25.03 15.02 29.89
CA HIS A 115 24.58 15.53 31.19
C HIS A 115 24.40 14.41 32.22
N TRP A 116 23.77 13.30 31.84
CA TRP A 116 23.56 12.15 32.72
C TRP A 116 24.62 11.06 32.60
N ARG A 117 25.70 11.31 31.84
CA ARG A 117 26.80 10.36 31.58
C ARG A 117 26.29 9.00 31.10
N ILE A 118 25.24 9.01 30.28
CA ILE A 118 24.64 7.80 29.72
C ILE A 118 25.60 7.23 28.69
N ARG A 119 26.09 6.01 28.94
CA ARG A 119 26.78 5.21 27.93
C ARG A 119 25.79 4.68 26.91
N SER A 120 26.28 4.37 25.71
CA SER A 120 25.51 3.71 24.65
C SER A 120 24.77 2.52 25.24
N PRO A 121 23.42 2.51 25.17
CA PRO A 121 22.65 1.47 25.82
C PRO A 121 23.08 0.09 25.33
N SER A 122 23.13 -0.86 26.27
CA SER A 122 23.47 -2.24 25.98
C SER A 122 22.40 -3.18 26.48
N PHE A 123 22.01 -4.16 25.68
CA PHE A 123 21.05 -5.19 26.08
C PHE A 123 21.78 -6.44 26.56
N ARG A 124 21.37 -6.94 27.73
CA ARG A 124 21.82 -8.27 28.20
C ARG A 124 21.11 -9.36 27.41
N ILE A 125 21.88 -10.37 27.05
CA ILE A 125 21.36 -11.56 26.36
C ILE A 125 20.97 -12.59 27.44
N ASN A 126 19.69 -12.94 27.49
CA ASN A 126 19.17 -13.97 28.38
C ASN A 126 18.04 -14.73 27.69
N LYS A 127 17.58 -15.84 28.28
CA LYS A 127 16.54 -16.70 27.70
C LYS A 127 15.23 -15.95 27.37
N TRP A 128 14.83 -14.98 28.19
CA TRP A 128 13.59 -14.24 28.01
C TRP A 128 13.67 -13.25 26.86
N ASN A 129 14.73 -12.46 26.80
CA ASN A 129 14.96 -11.51 25.72
C ASN A 129 15.20 -12.24 24.38
N THR A 130 15.84 -13.41 24.43
CA THR A 130 16.04 -14.27 23.24
C THR A 130 14.71 -14.79 22.71
N LEU A 131 13.87 -15.34 23.59
CA LEU A 131 12.55 -15.82 23.22
C LEU A 131 11.67 -14.67 22.71
N PHE A 132 11.69 -13.52 23.37
CA PHE A 132 10.98 -12.34 22.93
C PHE A 132 11.41 -11.91 21.52
N ALA A 133 12.72 -11.83 21.25
CA ALA A 133 13.22 -11.49 19.92
C ALA A 133 12.77 -12.48 18.84
N ALA A 134 12.82 -13.78 19.13
CA ALA A 134 12.35 -14.82 18.21
C ALA A 134 10.85 -14.71 17.94
N THR A 135 10.04 -14.50 18.98
CA THR A 135 8.59 -14.33 18.85
C THR A 135 8.24 -13.07 18.05
N VAL A 136 8.90 -11.95 18.31
CA VAL A 136 8.68 -10.70 17.55
C VAL A 136 9.13 -10.86 16.10
N ALA A 137 10.25 -11.55 15.82
CA ALA A 137 10.67 -11.85 14.45
C ALA A 137 9.61 -12.66 13.69
N PHE A 138 9.09 -13.72 14.32
CA PHE A 138 8.05 -14.55 13.73
C PHE A 138 6.74 -13.77 13.52
N ALA A 139 6.33 -12.99 14.52
CA ALA A 139 5.14 -12.13 14.42
C ALA A 139 5.29 -11.07 13.32
N LEU A 140 6.48 -10.49 13.12
CA LEU A 140 6.75 -9.55 12.04
C LEU A 140 6.65 -10.22 10.67
N ILE A 141 7.18 -11.44 10.49
CA ILE A 141 7.01 -12.20 9.25
C ILE A 141 5.52 -12.42 8.96
N LEU A 142 4.76 -12.90 9.95
CA LEU A 142 3.32 -13.11 9.80
C LEU A 142 2.58 -11.80 9.51
N LEU A 143 2.95 -10.70 10.17
CA LEU A 143 2.36 -9.39 9.93
C LEU A 143 2.64 -8.91 8.51
N VAL A 144 3.88 -9.04 8.02
CA VAL A 144 4.22 -8.67 6.64
C VAL A 144 3.45 -9.54 5.65
N TRP A 145 3.34 -10.84 5.88
CA TRP A 145 2.55 -11.74 5.03
C TRP A 145 1.04 -11.43 5.08
N ALA A 146 0.54 -10.93 6.21
CA ALA A 146 -0.84 -10.50 6.35
C ALA A 146 -1.10 -9.13 5.68
N THR A 147 -0.12 -8.22 5.72
CA THR A 147 -0.28 -6.81 5.31
C THR A 147 0.21 -6.50 3.90
N VAL A 148 1.23 -7.20 3.41
CA VAL A 148 1.69 -7.04 2.03
C VAL A 148 0.80 -7.91 1.16
N GLY A 149 -0.05 -7.21 0.40
CA GLY A 149 -1.10 -7.83 -0.38
C GLY A 149 -0.50 -8.73 -1.46
N PRO A 150 -1.08 -9.92 -1.70
CA PRO A 150 -0.79 -10.72 -2.89
C PRO A 150 -1.14 -9.92 -4.14
N THR A 151 -0.69 -10.47 -5.28
CA THR A 151 -0.94 -10.00 -6.63
C THR A 151 -2.37 -9.45 -6.80
N PRO A 152 -2.54 -8.30 -7.48
CA PRO A 152 -3.86 -7.80 -7.87
C PRO A 152 -4.75 -8.90 -8.46
N SER A 153 -6.07 -8.74 -8.34
CA SER A 153 -7.01 -9.68 -8.93
C SER A 153 -6.82 -9.73 -10.43
N MET A 154 -6.18 -10.81 -10.89
CA MET A 154 -6.09 -11.18 -12.30
C MET A 154 -7.21 -12.14 -12.67
N ARG A 155 -8.23 -12.33 -11.84
CA ARG A 155 -9.26 -13.33 -12.07
C ARG A 155 -10.05 -13.04 -13.35
N GLY A 156 -10.22 -11.78 -13.73
CA GLY A 156 -10.74 -11.44 -15.06
C GLY A 156 -9.88 -11.87 -16.23
N VAL A 157 -8.58 -12.03 -16.01
CA VAL A 157 -7.60 -12.51 -17.00
C VAL A 157 -7.51 -14.04 -16.98
N THR A 158 -7.50 -14.67 -15.80
CA THR A 158 -7.33 -16.12 -15.63
C THR A 158 -8.64 -16.90 -15.64
N SER A 159 -9.75 -16.21 -15.39
CA SER A 159 -11.12 -16.71 -15.43
C SER A 159 -12.06 -15.65 -16.05
N PRO A 160 -11.85 -15.29 -17.33
CA PRO A 160 -12.68 -14.30 -18.00
C PRO A 160 -14.17 -14.68 -17.96
N GLY A 161 -15.04 -13.71 -17.65
CA GLY A 161 -16.48 -13.92 -17.62
C GLY A 161 -17.14 -14.01 -16.25
N ASN A 162 -16.37 -13.92 -15.16
CA ASN A 162 -16.89 -14.01 -13.79
C ASN A 162 -17.22 -12.64 -13.17
N LEU A 163 -18.35 -12.59 -12.47
CA LEU A 163 -18.69 -11.52 -11.53
C LEU A 163 -17.75 -11.59 -10.32
N GLU A 164 -17.06 -10.50 -9.99
CA GLU A 164 -16.12 -10.47 -8.86
C GLU A 164 -16.80 -10.16 -7.54
N ALA A 165 -17.81 -9.29 -7.57
CA ALA A 165 -18.55 -8.92 -6.38
C ALA A 165 -19.96 -8.48 -6.74
N TYR A 166 -20.93 -8.86 -5.90
CA TYR A 166 -22.30 -8.44 -6.06
C TYR A 166 -22.96 -8.21 -4.71
N TRP A 167 -23.30 -6.96 -4.42
CA TRP A 167 -24.04 -6.59 -3.22
C TRP A 167 -25.42 -6.12 -3.62
N LYS A 168 -26.42 -6.95 -3.37
CA LYS A 168 -27.84 -6.58 -3.57
C LYS A 168 -28.24 -5.43 -2.68
N LEU A 169 -27.74 -5.41 -1.45
CA LEU A 169 -28.08 -4.43 -0.41
C LEU A 169 -29.56 -4.53 0.01
N ASP A 170 -30.13 -5.72 -0.05
CA ASP A 170 -31.53 -6.03 0.25
C ASP A 170 -31.73 -6.65 1.64
N GLU A 171 -30.70 -6.60 2.51
CA GLU A 171 -30.78 -7.09 3.89
C GLU A 171 -31.78 -6.28 4.73
N THR A 172 -32.45 -6.95 5.67
CA THR A 172 -33.48 -6.32 6.51
C THR A 172 -32.93 -5.42 7.63
N GLY A 173 -31.64 -5.47 7.92
CA GLY A 173 -31.00 -4.68 8.97
C GLY A 173 -29.59 -5.19 9.31
N GLY A 174 -29.00 -4.66 10.38
CA GLY A 174 -27.64 -5.00 10.79
C GLY A 174 -26.55 -4.29 9.99
N ARG A 175 -25.30 -4.62 10.34
CA ARG A 175 -24.10 -3.93 9.85
C ARG A 175 -23.30 -4.72 8.82
N VAL A 176 -23.89 -5.76 8.22
CA VAL A 176 -23.22 -6.57 7.20
C VAL A 176 -23.93 -6.38 5.87
N ALA A 177 -23.16 -6.09 4.82
CA ALA A 177 -23.59 -6.18 3.43
C ALA A 177 -23.12 -7.53 2.89
N PHE A 178 -24.03 -8.45 2.58
CA PHE A 178 -23.67 -9.79 2.14
C PHE A 178 -23.34 -9.81 0.65
N ASP A 179 -22.25 -10.50 0.32
CA ASP A 179 -21.88 -10.77 -1.05
C ASP A 179 -22.74 -11.90 -1.63
N SER A 180 -23.37 -11.59 -2.77
CA SER A 180 -24.23 -12.47 -3.56
C SER A 180 -23.50 -13.09 -4.75
N SER A 181 -22.23 -12.74 -5.01
CA SER A 181 -21.43 -13.36 -6.08
C SER A 181 -20.94 -14.77 -5.72
N GLY A 182 -20.81 -15.06 -4.42
CA GLY A 182 -20.29 -16.33 -3.91
C GLY A 182 -18.81 -16.29 -3.54
N ASP A 183 -18.15 -15.14 -3.64
CA ASP A 183 -16.73 -14.96 -3.33
C ASP A 183 -16.43 -14.57 -1.88
N GLY A 184 -17.48 -14.39 -1.06
CA GLY A 184 -17.35 -14.10 0.36
C GLY A 184 -16.88 -12.66 0.64
N LEU A 185 -17.11 -11.75 -0.29
CA LEU A 185 -16.71 -10.34 -0.19
C LEU A 185 -17.70 -9.50 0.62
N ASN A 186 -18.04 -9.96 1.83
CA ASN A 186 -18.96 -9.24 2.70
C ASN A 186 -18.38 -7.89 3.13
N GLY A 187 -19.22 -6.85 3.08
CA GLY A 187 -18.89 -5.51 3.55
C GLY A 187 -19.42 -5.25 4.96
N THR A 188 -18.83 -4.28 5.65
CA THR A 188 -19.31 -3.79 6.95
C THR A 188 -19.82 -2.37 6.82
N PHE A 189 -21.06 -2.12 7.23
CA PHE A 189 -21.58 -0.76 7.34
C PHE A 189 -20.90 -0.03 8.51
N SER A 190 -20.44 1.20 8.26
CA SER A 190 -19.83 2.08 9.27
C SER A 190 -20.76 2.34 10.46
N THR A 191 -22.06 2.46 10.18
CA THR A 191 -23.18 2.60 11.11
C THR A 191 -24.22 1.52 10.82
N GLU A 192 -25.45 1.67 11.33
CA GLU A 192 -26.60 0.89 10.86
C GLU A 192 -27.52 1.80 10.02
N PRO A 193 -27.30 1.90 8.69
CA PRO A 193 -28.07 2.82 7.86
C PRO A 193 -29.52 2.37 7.72
N LYS A 194 -30.41 3.31 7.40
CA LYS A 194 -31.82 2.97 7.15
C LYS A 194 -31.94 2.09 5.91
N ARG A 195 -32.84 1.11 5.97
CA ARG A 195 -33.26 0.31 4.82
C ARG A 195 -34.60 0.83 4.33
N VAL A 196 -34.73 1.02 3.03
CA VAL A 196 -35.97 1.51 2.42
C VAL A 196 -36.40 0.57 1.32
N VAL A 197 -37.68 0.20 1.32
CA VAL A 197 -38.29 -0.58 0.24
C VAL A 197 -38.95 0.39 -0.72
N ASP A 198 -38.57 0.33 -1.99
CA ASP A 198 -39.21 1.09 -3.06
C ASP A 198 -39.40 0.23 -4.32
N VAL A 199 -39.61 0.89 -5.47
CA VAL A 199 -39.87 0.23 -6.76
C VAL A 199 -38.73 -0.68 -7.22
N MET A 200 -37.50 -0.48 -6.73
CA MET A 200 -36.33 -1.31 -7.06
C MET A 200 -36.13 -2.47 -6.07
N GLY A 201 -37.01 -2.61 -5.08
CA GLY A 201 -36.82 -3.52 -3.95
C GLY A 201 -36.24 -2.78 -2.75
N ARG A 202 -35.45 -3.48 -1.92
CA ARG A 202 -34.86 -2.88 -0.72
C ARG A 202 -33.51 -2.27 -1.07
N SER A 203 -33.30 -1.01 -0.69
CA SER A 203 -32.06 -0.26 -0.85
C SER A 203 -31.54 0.25 0.48
N VAL A 204 -30.26 0.63 0.50
CA VAL A 204 -29.63 1.28 1.65
C VAL A 204 -29.68 2.79 1.46
N ALA A 205 -30.13 3.52 2.49
CA ALA A 205 -30.04 4.97 2.54
C ALA A 205 -28.75 5.41 3.24
N LEU A 206 -27.90 6.13 2.52
CA LEU A 206 -26.68 6.75 3.02
C LEU A 206 -26.92 8.24 3.27
N ASP A 207 -26.44 8.73 4.41
CA ASP A 207 -26.68 10.09 4.91
C ASP A 207 -25.78 11.17 4.27
N GLY A 208 -24.79 10.78 3.47
CA GLY A 208 -23.80 11.71 2.92
C GLY A 208 -22.78 12.20 3.95
N ALA A 209 -22.62 11.50 5.06
CA ALA A 209 -21.66 11.85 6.10
C ALA A 209 -21.00 10.60 6.70
N LYS A 210 -21.74 9.85 7.51
CA LYS A 210 -21.18 8.74 8.31
C LYS A 210 -21.51 7.38 7.72
N ASP A 211 -22.54 7.28 6.90
CA ASP A 211 -23.03 6.01 6.37
C ASP A 211 -22.29 5.64 5.08
N TYR A 212 -21.58 4.52 5.11
CA TYR A 212 -20.90 3.92 3.96
C TYR A 212 -20.66 2.43 4.24
N ILE A 213 -20.25 1.69 3.21
CA ILE A 213 -19.85 0.29 3.33
C ILE A 213 -18.34 0.18 3.17
N ASP A 214 -17.68 -0.43 4.14
CA ASP A 214 -16.26 -0.74 4.14
C ASP A 214 -16.04 -2.21 3.78
N PHE A 215 -15.32 -2.47 2.69
CA PHE A 215 -14.92 -3.81 2.26
C PHE A 215 -13.47 -4.15 2.66
N GLY A 216 -12.87 -3.30 3.49
CA GLY A 216 -11.48 -3.36 3.90
C GLY A 216 -10.53 -3.28 2.71
N ARG A 217 -9.29 -3.67 2.95
CA ARG A 217 -8.24 -3.79 1.92
C ARG A 217 -8.39 -5.11 1.17
N SER A 218 -9.58 -5.33 0.59
CA SER A 218 -9.90 -6.59 -0.10
C SER A 218 -9.00 -6.80 -1.31
N LYS A 219 -8.32 -7.96 -1.32
CA LYS A 219 -7.37 -8.35 -2.36
C LYS A 219 -8.07 -8.65 -3.68
N ALA A 220 -9.26 -9.25 -3.62
CA ALA A 220 -10.07 -9.56 -4.81
C ALA A 220 -10.55 -8.30 -5.54
N LEU A 221 -10.66 -7.17 -4.83
CA LEU A 221 -11.09 -5.90 -5.39
C LEU A 221 -9.93 -5.00 -5.84
N ARG A 222 -8.67 -5.48 -5.79
CA ARG A 222 -7.52 -4.80 -6.41
C ARG A 222 -7.48 -5.16 -7.90
N LEU A 223 -8.35 -4.55 -8.70
CA LEU A 223 -8.56 -4.94 -10.09
C LEU A 223 -7.44 -4.46 -11.03
N VAL A 224 -6.97 -5.36 -11.90
CA VAL A 224 -6.09 -5.06 -13.05
C VAL A 224 -6.68 -5.63 -14.34
N GLY A 225 -6.36 -5.03 -15.49
CA GLY A 225 -6.99 -5.37 -16.77
C GLY A 225 -8.39 -4.75 -16.95
N SER A 226 -9.17 -5.26 -17.90
CA SER A 226 -10.52 -4.75 -18.14
C SER A 226 -11.40 -4.86 -16.89
N MET A 227 -12.33 -3.93 -16.70
CA MET A 227 -13.26 -3.96 -15.57
C MET A 227 -14.58 -3.27 -15.89
N THR A 228 -15.62 -3.64 -15.15
CA THR A 228 -16.90 -2.93 -15.14
C THR A 228 -17.38 -2.75 -13.71
N ILE A 229 -17.80 -1.54 -13.35
CA ILE A 229 -18.41 -1.24 -12.05
C ILE A 229 -19.78 -0.65 -12.32
N GLY A 230 -20.82 -1.13 -11.62
CA GLY A 230 -22.18 -0.62 -11.77
C GLY A 230 -22.94 -0.57 -10.46
N ALA A 231 -23.94 0.30 -10.39
CA ALA A 231 -24.87 0.41 -9.27
C ALA A 231 -26.16 1.09 -9.69
N TRP A 232 -27.25 0.81 -8.96
CA TRP A 232 -28.42 1.68 -8.93
C TRP A 232 -28.24 2.74 -7.85
N ILE A 233 -28.47 4.01 -8.22
CA ILE A 233 -28.38 5.15 -7.30
C ILE A 233 -29.61 6.05 -7.38
N LYS A 234 -29.96 6.67 -6.24
CA LYS A 234 -30.93 7.77 -6.17
C LYS A 234 -30.39 8.83 -5.21
N PRO A 235 -29.66 9.84 -5.74
CA PRO A 235 -29.10 10.89 -4.91
C PRO A 235 -30.20 11.67 -4.18
N SER A 236 -30.02 11.98 -2.90
CA SER A 236 -30.90 12.88 -2.14
C SER A 236 -30.38 14.31 -2.09
N SER A 237 -29.07 14.47 -2.19
CA SER A 237 -28.34 15.73 -2.36
C SER A 237 -27.02 15.45 -3.07
N PHE A 238 -26.32 16.51 -3.47
CA PHE A 238 -24.96 16.41 -3.98
C PHE A 238 -24.02 17.21 -3.07
N PRO A 239 -22.82 16.67 -2.72
CA PRO A 239 -21.78 17.46 -2.10
C PRO A 239 -21.25 18.52 -3.09
N VAL A 240 -20.40 19.42 -2.58
CA VAL A 240 -19.79 20.50 -3.39
C VAL A 240 -18.96 19.94 -4.55
N ASP A 241 -18.28 18.83 -4.29
CA ASP A 241 -17.38 18.16 -5.23
C ASP A 241 -17.93 16.76 -5.58
N ASP A 242 -17.11 15.81 -6.02
CA ASP A 242 -17.55 14.45 -6.37
C ASP A 242 -18.28 13.74 -5.22
N ALA A 243 -19.24 12.88 -5.58
CA ALA A 243 -19.87 11.95 -4.65
C ALA A 243 -19.55 10.53 -5.09
N ALA A 244 -18.69 9.85 -4.33
CA ALA A 244 -18.20 8.53 -4.68
C ALA A 244 -19.27 7.44 -4.46
N ILE A 245 -19.47 6.62 -5.48
CA ILE A 245 -20.41 5.49 -5.46
C ILE A 245 -19.65 4.23 -5.09
N VAL A 246 -18.55 3.95 -5.81
CA VAL A 246 -17.57 2.90 -5.49
C VAL A 246 -16.17 3.50 -5.65
N SER A 247 -15.31 3.37 -4.66
CA SER A 247 -13.97 3.97 -4.69
C SER A 247 -12.89 3.08 -4.07
N GLN A 248 -11.74 3.02 -4.75
CA GLN A 248 -10.46 2.51 -4.25
C GLN A 248 -9.32 3.50 -4.59
N LEU A 249 -9.61 4.81 -4.62
CA LEU A 249 -8.58 5.82 -4.83
C LEU A 249 -7.62 5.98 -3.63
N HIS A 250 -6.36 6.25 -3.92
CA HIS A 250 -5.39 6.71 -2.93
C HIS A 250 -4.35 7.59 -3.59
N GLY A 251 -4.44 8.89 -3.34
CA GLY A 251 -3.63 9.86 -4.07
C GLY A 251 -3.95 9.74 -5.57
N ASP A 252 -2.93 9.48 -6.37
CA ASP A 252 -3.07 9.38 -7.83
C ASP A 252 -3.43 7.97 -8.32
N PHE A 253 -3.68 6.96 -7.47
CA PHE A 253 -3.85 5.57 -7.89
C PHE A 253 -5.22 4.96 -7.56
N GLY A 254 -5.70 4.04 -8.41
CA GLY A 254 -6.89 3.24 -8.18
C GLY A 254 -8.00 3.44 -9.21
N TYR A 255 -9.24 3.20 -8.78
CA TYR A 255 -10.44 3.42 -9.57
C TYR A 255 -11.55 4.08 -8.74
N GLN A 256 -12.44 4.82 -9.40
CA GLN A 256 -13.64 5.39 -8.81
C GLN A 256 -14.76 5.52 -9.83
N LEU A 257 -15.96 5.07 -9.43
CA LEU A 257 -17.23 5.43 -10.05
C LEU A 257 -17.92 6.46 -9.16
N ASP A 258 -18.31 7.60 -9.71
CA ASP A 258 -18.88 8.72 -8.96
C ASP A 258 -19.96 9.48 -9.72
N THR A 259 -20.58 10.43 -9.01
CA THR A 259 -21.18 11.62 -9.65
C THR A 259 -20.23 12.79 -9.45
N THR A 260 -20.05 13.63 -10.46
CA THR A 260 -18.96 14.63 -10.50
C THR A 260 -19.40 15.95 -11.15
N VAL A 261 -18.74 17.05 -10.79
CA VAL A 261 -18.90 18.40 -11.40
C VAL A 261 -17.66 18.84 -12.19
N ASP A 262 -16.68 17.96 -12.38
CA ASP A 262 -15.38 18.30 -13.02
C ASP A 262 -15.52 18.94 -14.41
N GLN A 263 -16.61 18.65 -15.12
CA GLN A 263 -16.89 19.13 -16.48
C GLN A 263 -18.13 20.04 -16.56
N GLY A 264 -18.54 20.64 -15.43
CA GLY A 264 -19.66 21.57 -15.36
C GLY A 264 -20.88 20.99 -14.63
N PRO A 265 -21.97 20.61 -15.33
CA PRO A 265 -23.13 20.03 -14.67
C PRO A 265 -22.79 18.70 -13.99
N ARG A 266 -23.53 18.36 -12.94
CA ARG A 266 -23.37 17.08 -12.24
C ARG A 266 -23.69 15.91 -13.18
N THR A 267 -22.70 15.10 -13.53
CA THR A 267 -22.85 13.92 -14.40
C THR A 267 -22.24 12.68 -13.74
N ILE A 268 -22.30 11.52 -14.39
CA ILE A 268 -21.54 10.33 -13.98
C ILE A 268 -20.07 10.49 -14.34
N GLY A 269 -19.17 9.96 -13.51
CA GLY A 269 -17.74 9.91 -13.78
C GLY A 269 -17.18 8.53 -13.51
N PHE A 270 -16.27 8.08 -14.39
CA PHE A 270 -15.47 6.88 -14.16
C PHE A 270 -13.99 7.18 -14.35
N LYS A 271 -13.24 7.03 -13.26
CA LYS A 271 -11.86 7.49 -13.12
C LYS A 271 -10.97 6.30 -12.79
N LEU A 272 -9.90 6.13 -13.56
CA LEU A 272 -8.83 5.16 -13.32
C LEU A 272 -7.48 5.86 -13.48
N THR A 273 -6.43 5.18 -13.06
CA THR A 273 -5.07 5.65 -13.25
C THR A 273 -4.30 4.69 -14.14
N ASN A 274 -3.61 5.20 -15.16
CA ASN A 274 -2.69 4.38 -15.95
C ASN A 274 -1.50 3.88 -15.10
N ALA A 275 -0.67 3.00 -15.66
CA ALA A 275 0.49 2.46 -14.96
C ALA A 275 1.46 3.54 -14.40
N CYS A 276 1.53 4.72 -15.03
CA CYS A 276 2.42 5.83 -14.65
C CYS A 276 1.88 6.73 -13.52
N GLY A 277 0.66 6.54 -13.04
CA GLY A 277 0.01 7.54 -12.18
C GLY A 277 -0.80 8.60 -12.94
N GLY A 278 -0.90 8.51 -14.27
CA GLY A 278 -1.68 9.46 -15.08
C GLY A 278 -3.18 9.17 -15.05
N LEU A 279 -3.99 10.19 -14.79
CA LEU A 279 -5.45 10.08 -14.77
C LEU A 279 -6.01 9.69 -16.15
N MET A 280 -6.86 8.67 -16.17
CA MET A 280 -7.75 8.28 -17.26
C MET A 280 -9.18 8.43 -16.74
N ALA A 281 -9.92 9.43 -17.22
CA ALA A 281 -11.29 9.68 -16.73
C ALA A 281 -12.27 9.90 -17.87
N ARG A 282 -13.42 9.26 -17.79
CA ARG A 282 -14.56 9.51 -18.67
C ARG A 282 -15.68 10.15 -17.86
N TYR A 283 -16.22 11.23 -18.41
CA TYR A 283 -17.35 11.95 -17.85
C TYR A 283 -18.59 11.74 -18.70
N GLY A 284 -19.76 11.73 -18.07
CA GLY A 284 -21.05 11.66 -18.73
C GLY A 284 -21.42 12.95 -19.46
N VAL A 285 -22.52 12.92 -20.21
CA VAL A 285 -23.12 14.13 -20.80
C VAL A 285 -24.45 14.51 -20.18
N THR A 286 -25.14 13.54 -19.58
CA THR A 286 -26.50 13.75 -19.06
C THR A 286 -26.47 14.28 -17.61
N PRO A 287 -26.97 15.50 -17.34
CA PRO A 287 -27.04 16.03 -15.99
C PRO A 287 -27.95 15.19 -15.09
N LEU A 288 -27.46 14.84 -13.91
CA LEU A 288 -28.21 14.13 -12.88
C LEU A 288 -28.98 15.11 -12.02
N VAL A 289 -30.23 14.78 -11.75
CA VAL A 289 -31.07 15.48 -10.76
C VAL A 289 -31.33 14.59 -9.55
N VAL A 290 -31.45 15.21 -8.38
CA VAL A 290 -31.77 14.51 -7.13
C VAL A 290 -33.14 13.83 -7.20
N HIS A 291 -33.34 12.84 -6.32
CA HIS A 291 -34.57 12.08 -6.12
C HIS A 291 -35.05 11.27 -7.34
N SER A 292 -34.19 11.06 -8.33
CA SER A 292 -34.42 10.19 -9.49
C SER A 292 -33.52 8.96 -9.43
N TRP A 293 -34.05 7.81 -9.82
CA TRP A 293 -33.26 6.58 -9.93
C TRP A 293 -32.45 6.59 -11.22
N TYR A 294 -31.18 6.23 -11.11
CA TYR A 294 -30.28 6.01 -12.23
C TYR A 294 -29.55 4.69 -12.05
N HIS A 295 -29.45 3.91 -13.13
CA HIS A 295 -28.42 2.89 -13.21
C HIS A 295 -27.17 3.51 -13.80
N VAL A 296 -26.07 3.45 -13.09
CA VAL A 296 -24.78 3.99 -13.53
C VAL A 296 -23.79 2.86 -13.71
N ALA A 297 -22.96 2.94 -14.74
CA ALA A 297 -21.85 2.02 -14.91
C ALA A 297 -20.64 2.69 -15.56
N GLY A 298 -19.46 2.25 -15.16
CA GLY A 298 -18.19 2.55 -15.80
C GLY A 298 -17.57 1.27 -16.36
N VAL A 299 -17.12 1.30 -17.60
CA VAL A 299 -16.48 0.18 -18.30
C VAL A 299 -15.10 0.62 -18.77
N TYR A 300 -14.07 -0.14 -18.39
CA TYR A 300 -12.72 0.03 -18.90
C TYR A 300 -12.35 -1.25 -19.65
N ASN A 301 -12.00 -1.10 -20.93
CA ASN A 301 -11.48 -2.19 -21.73
C ASN A 301 -9.98 -1.97 -21.96
N ALA A 302 -9.15 -2.75 -21.27
CA ALA A 302 -7.70 -2.66 -21.36
C ALA A 302 -7.16 -3.13 -22.72
N GLU A 303 -7.82 -4.10 -23.36
CA GLU A 303 -7.39 -4.65 -24.65
C GLU A 303 -7.68 -3.65 -25.78
N GLU A 304 -8.91 -3.14 -25.82
CA GLU A 304 -9.35 -2.15 -26.82
C GLU A 304 -8.98 -0.70 -26.46
N ARG A 305 -8.44 -0.49 -25.24
CA ARG A 305 -8.09 0.83 -24.70
C ARG A 305 -9.25 1.81 -24.74
N THR A 306 -10.43 1.36 -24.29
CA THR A 306 -11.61 2.21 -24.15
C THR A 306 -11.96 2.44 -22.69
N LEU A 307 -12.55 3.60 -22.42
CA LEU A 307 -13.09 3.98 -21.12
C LEU A 307 -14.45 4.62 -21.37
N ASP A 308 -15.49 4.00 -20.84
CA ASP A 308 -16.87 4.28 -21.20
C ASP A 308 -17.73 4.42 -19.94
N VAL A 309 -18.72 5.30 -20.01
CA VAL A 309 -19.74 5.48 -18.96
C VAL A 309 -21.13 5.26 -19.52
N TYR A 310 -21.99 4.65 -18.72
CA TYR A 310 -23.34 4.30 -19.10
C TYR A 310 -24.33 4.85 -18.08
N LEU A 311 -25.40 5.46 -18.58
CA LEU A 311 -26.53 5.92 -17.80
C LEU A 311 -27.80 5.21 -18.26
N ASN A 312 -28.51 4.57 -17.34
CA ASN A 312 -29.74 3.83 -17.62
C ASN A 312 -29.59 2.82 -18.76
N GLY A 313 -28.47 2.08 -18.74
CA GLY A 313 -28.20 1.00 -19.68
C GLY A 313 -27.76 1.45 -21.07
N LYS A 314 -27.55 2.76 -21.29
CA LYS A 314 -27.12 3.34 -22.57
C LYS A 314 -25.80 4.08 -22.40
N LEU A 315 -24.98 4.08 -23.45
CA LEU A 315 -23.72 4.83 -23.48
C LEU A 315 -24.00 6.33 -23.29
N ASP A 316 -23.31 6.96 -22.34
CA ASP A 316 -23.45 8.38 -21.99
C ASP A 316 -22.11 9.13 -22.09
N ASN A 317 -21.19 8.65 -22.93
CA ASN A 317 -19.85 9.21 -23.03
C ASN A 317 -19.83 10.70 -23.39
N GLY A 318 -19.14 11.47 -22.55
CA GLY A 318 -18.73 12.84 -22.77
C GLY A 318 -17.21 12.98 -22.77
N PHE A 319 -16.72 14.03 -22.09
CA PHE A 319 -15.32 14.40 -22.09
C PHE A 319 -14.40 13.28 -21.59
N LEU A 320 -13.26 13.12 -22.25
CA LEU A 320 -12.20 12.16 -21.88
C LEU A 320 -10.97 12.93 -21.41
N VAL A 321 -10.48 12.59 -20.22
CA VAL A 321 -9.19 13.04 -19.72
C VAL A 321 -8.16 11.94 -19.91
N GLY A 322 -7.02 12.31 -20.48
CA GLY A 322 -5.86 11.45 -20.64
C GLY A 322 -6.02 10.39 -21.74
N PRO A 323 -4.90 9.84 -22.24
CA PRO A 323 -4.96 8.68 -23.12
C PRO A 323 -5.38 7.45 -22.33
N VAL A 324 -6.36 6.71 -22.83
CA VAL A 324 -6.70 5.40 -22.28
C VAL A 324 -5.62 4.42 -22.69
N THR A 325 -4.95 3.84 -21.71
CA THR A 325 -3.88 2.85 -21.93
C THR A 325 -4.41 1.44 -21.70
N GLY A 326 -3.63 0.40 -22.03
CA GLY A 326 -4.02 -0.99 -21.76
C GLY A 326 -3.60 -1.51 -20.39
N THR A 327 -3.06 -0.64 -19.53
CA THR A 327 -2.55 -1.02 -18.20
C THR A 327 -2.86 0.08 -17.21
N GLN A 328 -3.48 -0.29 -16.10
CA GLN A 328 -3.79 0.60 -14.99
C GLN A 328 -3.02 0.23 -13.73
N HIS A 329 -3.02 1.14 -12.77
CA HIS A 329 -2.48 0.90 -11.43
C HIS A 329 -3.60 0.81 -10.38
N SER A 330 -3.73 -0.36 -9.74
CA SER A 330 -4.65 -0.58 -8.61
C SER A 330 -4.05 -0.03 -7.30
N SER A 331 -4.88 0.29 -6.31
CA SER A 331 -4.43 0.73 -4.97
C SER A 331 -4.54 -0.39 -3.92
N ARG A 332 -3.80 -0.34 -2.80
CA ARG A 332 -4.06 -1.16 -1.59
C ARG A 332 -5.02 -0.52 -0.60
N SER A 333 -5.56 0.65 -0.93
CA SER A 333 -6.55 1.29 -0.06
C SER A 333 -7.80 0.44 0.09
N ALA A 334 -8.52 0.71 1.18
CA ALA A 334 -9.78 0.06 1.40
C ALA A 334 -10.77 0.43 0.29
N VAL A 335 -11.60 -0.53 -0.08
CA VAL A 335 -12.68 -0.30 -1.06
C VAL A 335 -13.91 0.13 -0.29
N TYR A 336 -14.53 1.21 -0.75
CA TYR A 336 -15.76 1.73 -0.16
C TYR A 336 -16.89 1.82 -1.17
N VAL A 337 -18.11 1.62 -0.67
CA VAL A 337 -19.33 2.07 -1.34
C VAL A 337 -19.90 3.25 -0.57
N GLY A 338 -20.18 4.34 -1.29
CA GLY A 338 -20.80 5.55 -0.72
C GLY A 338 -19.84 6.56 -0.10
N LYS A 339 -18.52 6.36 -0.18
CA LYS A 339 -17.51 7.37 0.11
C LYS A 339 -16.27 7.19 -0.74
N ARG A 340 -15.50 8.28 -0.88
CA ARG A 340 -14.14 8.22 -1.43
C ARG A 340 -13.22 7.59 -0.38
N SER A 341 -12.25 6.80 -0.83
CA SER A 341 -11.40 5.99 0.03
C SER A 341 -10.27 6.75 0.73
N ASP A 342 -9.87 7.91 0.22
CA ASP A 342 -8.70 8.66 0.71
C ASP A 342 -9.02 10.06 1.28
N LEU A 343 -10.21 10.61 1.02
CA LEU A 343 -10.61 11.96 1.44
C LEU A 343 -12.04 12.02 1.99
N GLU A 344 -12.26 12.94 2.93
CA GLU A 344 -13.57 13.30 3.47
C GLU A 344 -14.23 14.41 2.62
N GLY A 345 -15.55 14.55 2.67
CA GLY A 345 -16.32 15.54 1.89
C GLY A 345 -16.86 15.01 0.55
N TYR A 346 -16.56 13.76 0.22
CA TYR A 346 -16.93 13.07 -1.03
C TYR A 346 -17.96 11.94 -0.81
N GLN A 347 -18.71 12.01 0.28
CA GLN A 347 -19.70 11.00 0.64
C GLN A 347 -20.95 11.09 -0.25
N PHE A 348 -21.51 9.94 -0.60
CA PHE A 348 -22.77 9.86 -1.31
C PHE A 348 -23.95 10.00 -0.35
N ALA A 349 -24.84 10.94 -0.64
CA ALA A 349 -26.12 11.11 0.04
C ALA A 349 -27.24 10.56 -0.85
N GLY A 350 -27.97 9.56 -0.38
CA GLY A 350 -29.10 9.00 -1.13
C GLY A 350 -29.27 7.51 -0.96
N PHE A 351 -29.91 6.86 -1.93
CA PHE A 351 -30.14 5.42 -1.92
C PHE A 351 -29.18 4.72 -2.88
N ILE A 352 -28.61 3.59 -2.45
CA ILE A 352 -27.80 2.70 -3.29
C ILE A 352 -28.40 1.28 -3.23
N HIS A 353 -28.43 0.63 -4.38
CA HIS A 353 -28.89 -0.74 -4.55
C HIS A 353 -28.08 -1.45 -5.64
N ASP A 354 -27.99 -2.78 -5.57
CA ASP A 354 -27.45 -3.66 -6.61
C ASP A 354 -26.09 -3.17 -7.16
N VAL A 355 -25.08 -3.18 -6.28
CA VAL A 355 -23.71 -2.80 -6.62
C VAL A 355 -22.97 -4.02 -7.16
N ARG A 356 -22.35 -3.90 -8.34
CA ARG A 356 -21.64 -4.99 -9.01
C ARG A 356 -20.26 -4.56 -9.48
N ILE A 357 -19.33 -5.50 -9.39
CA ILE A 357 -17.98 -5.37 -9.91
C ILE A 357 -17.67 -6.59 -10.77
N TYR A 358 -17.25 -6.34 -12.00
CA TYR A 358 -16.77 -7.35 -12.95
C TYR A 358 -15.31 -7.06 -13.28
N SER A 359 -14.50 -8.10 -13.37
CA SER A 359 -13.11 -8.04 -13.83
C SER A 359 -12.97 -8.12 -15.36
N PHE A 360 -14.02 -7.77 -16.08
CA PHE A 360 -14.01 -7.71 -17.54
C PHE A 360 -14.90 -6.55 -18.04
N ALA A 361 -14.69 -6.17 -19.30
CA ALA A 361 -15.49 -5.16 -19.96
C ALA A 361 -16.82 -5.77 -20.44
N LEU A 362 -17.93 -5.28 -19.89
CA LEU A 362 -19.27 -5.60 -20.39
C LEU A 362 -19.56 -4.83 -21.67
N THR A 363 -20.27 -5.48 -22.59
CA THR A 363 -20.81 -4.89 -23.81
C THR A 363 -22.06 -4.06 -23.51
N ASP A 364 -22.45 -3.17 -24.43
CA ASP A 364 -23.69 -2.37 -24.34
C ASP A 364 -24.92 -3.23 -23.99
N THR A 365 -25.05 -4.38 -24.65
CA THR A 365 -26.18 -5.30 -24.44
C THR A 365 -26.15 -5.95 -23.05
N GLU A 366 -24.97 -6.27 -22.55
CA GLU A 366 -24.79 -6.84 -21.21
C GLU A 366 -25.00 -5.79 -20.12
N ILE A 367 -24.58 -4.54 -20.34
CA ILE A 367 -24.88 -3.43 -19.43
C ILE A 367 -26.38 -3.22 -19.31
N ALA A 368 -27.12 -3.26 -20.43
CA ALA A 368 -28.58 -3.18 -20.40
C ALA A 368 -29.22 -4.38 -19.68
N ALA A 369 -28.63 -5.56 -19.77
CA ALA A 369 -29.08 -6.77 -19.05
C ALA A 369 -28.80 -6.67 -17.54
N VAL A 370 -27.61 -6.25 -17.16
CA VAL A 370 -27.22 -5.98 -15.76
C VAL A 370 -28.16 -4.96 -15.12
N MET A 371 -28.48 -3.89 -15.83
CA MET A 371 -29.46 -2.89 -15.35
C MET A 371 -30.82 -3.53 -15.01
N ARG A 372 -31.28 -4.53 -15.77
CA ARG A 372 -32.53 -5.26 -15.52
C ARG A 372 -32.42 -6.31 -14.41
N GLY A 373 -31.26 -6.43 -13.78
CA GLY A 373 -31.00 -7.39 -12.70
C GLY A 373 -30.37 -8.70 -13.18
N GLU A 374 -30.10 -8.89 -14.47
CA GLU A 374 -29.52 -10.14 -15.00
C GLU A 374 -28.06 -10.28 -14.58
N VAL A 375 -27.63 -11.48 -14.21
CA VAL A 375 -26.22 -11.78 -13.91
C VAL A 375 -25.54 -12.29 -15.18
N ILE A 376 -24.47 -11.63 -15.59
CA ILE A 376 -23.66 -12.04 -16.73
C ILE A 376 -22.57 -12.99 -16.26
N ASP A 377 -22.63 -14.22 -16.76
CA ASP A 377 -21.60 -15.25 -16.56
C ASP A 377 -21.15 -15.78 -17.93
N ARG A 378 -19.94 -15.42 -18.35
CA ARG A 378 -19.39 -15.86 -19.66
C ARG A 378 -18.72 -17.24 -19.59
N VAL A 379 -18.67 -17.90 -18.44
CA VAL A 379 -18.13 -19.27 -18.30
C VAL A 379 -19.00 -20.29 -19.05
N ALA A 380 -20.30 -20.01 -19.22
CA ALA A 380 -21.20 -20.85 -20.00
C ALA A 380 -20.91 -20.80 -21.52
N ALA A 381 -20.45 -19.67 -22.05
CA ALA A 381 -20.21 -19.50 -23.49
C ALA A 381 -18.95 -20.24 -23.97
N HIS A 382 -17.95 -20.42 -23.10
CA HIS A 382 -16.70 -21.13 -23.44
C HIS A 382 -16.78 -22.66 -23.41
N ARG A 383 -17.91 -23.25 -22.96
CA ARG A 383 -18.13 -24.71 -23.07
C ARG A 383 -18.63 -25.17 -24.44
N VAL A 384 -19.07 -24.26 -25.31
CA VAL A 384 -19.74 -24.62 -26.59
C VAL A 384 -18.83 -24.50 -27.81
N GLU A 385 -17.69 -23.82 -27.74
CA GLU A 385 -16.74 -23.72 -28.86
C GLU A 385 -15.45 -24.50 -28.62
N GLY A 386 -15.60 -25.82 -28.44
CA GLY A 386 -14.50 -26.75 -28.64
C GLY A 386 -14.32 -27.06 -30.13
N SER A 387 -13.64 -26.20 -30.89
CA SER A 387 -13.07 -26.61 -32.19
C SER A 387 -11.96 -25.69 -32.70
N SER A 388 -10.79 -26.30 -32.91
CA SER A 388 -9.67 -25.87 -33.74
C SER A 388 -8.88 -24.63 -33.32
N VAL A 389 -7.81 -24.89 -32.56
CA VAL A 389 -6.59 -24.07 -32.58
C VAL A 389 -6.07 -24.02 -34.02
N ASN A 390 -6.02 -22.83 -34.60
CA ASN A 390 -5.17 -22.58 -35.75
C ASN A 390 -4.33 -21.32 -35.51
N SER A 391 -3.01 -21.53 -35.52
CA SER A 391 -2.00 -20.52 -35.25
C SER A 391 -1.87 -19.53 -36.40
N ARG A 392 -1.46 -18.31 -36.03
CA ARG A 392 -0.88 -17.22 -36.82
C ARG A 392 -1.85 -16.29 -37.57
N ARG A 393 -1.89 -15.05 -37.08
CA ARG A 393 -1.32 -13.91 -37.81
C ARG A 393 -0.99 -12.77 -36.84
N SER A 394 0.30 -12.47 -36.73
CA SER A 394 0.80 -11.24 -36.13
C SER A 394 0.44 -10.07 -37.05
N VAL A 395 -0.48 -9.22 -36.62
CA VAL A 395 -0.62 -7.88 -37.17
C VAL A 395 0.24 -6.97 -36.31
N GLY A 396 1.29 -6.40 -36.93
CA GLY A 396 2.12 -5.40 -36.29
C GLY A 396 1.27 -4.18 -35.96
N HIS A 397 0.99 -3.99 -34.68
CA HIS A 397 0.72 -2.69 -34.12
C HIS A 397 2.01 -2.21 -33.48
N SER A 398 2.42 -1.01 -33.85
CA SER A 398 3.47 -0.25 -33.17
C SER A 398 3.10 -0.17 -31.69
N THR A 399 3.66 -1.09 -30.90
CA THR A 399 3.75 -0.95 -29.46
C THR A 399 4.66 0.23 -29.21
N GLU A 400 4.09 1.42 -29.08
CA GLU A 400 4.66 2.40 -28.16
C GLU A 400 4.63 1.74 -26.79
N GLN A 401 5.73 1.04 -26.51
CA GLN A 401 6.05 0.45 -25.23
C GLN A 401 6.08 1.59 -24.22
N CYS A 402 5.01 1.73 -23.44
CA CYS A 402 5.07 2.38 -22.16
C CYS A 402 5.83 1.47 -21.16
N SER A 403 7.05 1.04 -21.52
CA SER A 403 7.91 0.19 -20.69
C SER A 403 8.66 0.98 -19.62
N GLN A 404 8.47 2.31 -19.56
CA GLN A 404 9.20 3.20 -18.65
C GLN A 404 8.40 3.65 -17.42
N CYS A 405 7.18 3.14 -17.25
CA CYS A 405 6.19 3.78 -16.39
C CYS A 405 5.54 2.86 -15.36
N ALA A 406 6.01 1.63 -15.18
CA ALA A 406 5.43 0.77 -14.16
C ALA A 406 5.83 1.31 -12.78
N VAL A 407 4.95 2.09 -12.16
CA VAL A 407 5.02 2.29 -10.71
C VAL A 407 4.67 0.95 -10.08
N PHE A 408 5.61 0.36 -9.36
CA PHE A 408 5.44 -0.96 -8.74
C PHE A 408 5.03 -0.85 -7.28
N SER A 409 5.52 0.18 -6.59
CA SER A 409 5.36 0.36 -5.15
C SER A 409 4.32 1.42 -4.80
N GLU A 410 3.73 1.32 -3.63
CA GLU A 410 2.81 2.30 -3.05
C GLU A 410 3.44 2.97 -1.83
N GLY A 411 2.92 4.12 -1.39
CA GLY A 411 3.52 4.90 -0.28
C GLY A 411 3.79 4.10 1.00
N GLY A 412 2.91 3.13 1.33
CA GLY A 412 3.12 2.26 2.48
C GLY A 412 4.34 1.33 2.39
N ASP A 413 4.86 1.07 1.18
CA ASP A 413 6.00 0.18 0.98
C ASP A 413 7.31 0.78 1.48
N GLU A 414 7.39 2.11 1.65
CA GLU A 414 8.57 2.81 2.15
C GLU A 414 9.11 2.25 3.48
N LYS A 415 8.26 1.57 4.25
CA LYS A 415 8.57 0.96 5.55
C LYS A 415 9.24 -0.40 5.44
N VAL A 416 9.16 -1.06 4.28
CA VAL A 416 9.66 -2.43 4.05
C VAL A 416 11.15 -2.57 4.38
N PRO A 417 12.06 -1.67 3.97
CA PRO A 417 13.47 -1.79 4.31
C PRO A 417 13.74 -1.73 5.83
N ALA A 418 13.04 -0.86 6.57
CA ALA A 418 13.15 -0.79 8.02
C ALA A 418 12.68 -2.09 8.69
N VAL A 419 11.58 -2.67 8.21
CA VAL A 419 11.06 -3.97 8.68
C VAL A 419 12.07 -5.09 8.38
N ALA A 420 12.67 -5.10 7.19
CA ALA A 420 13.68 -6.09 6.80
C ALA A 420 14.92 -6.01 7.71
N ALA A 421 15.43 -4.81 7.98
CA ALA A 421 16.55 -4.58 8.89
C ALA A 421 16.22 -5.03 10.32
N THR A 422 15.03 -4.66 10.82
CA THR A 422 14.54 -5.06 12.15
C THR A 422 14.45 -6.56 12.27
N LEU A 423 13.87 -7.23 11.27
CA LEU A 423 13.76 -8.68 11.23
C LEU A 423 15.14 -9.33 11.29
N GLY A 424 16.07 -8.82 10.48
CA GLY A 424 17.45 -9.28 10.45
C GLY A 424 18.15 -9.17 11.80
N MET A 425 17.94 -8.05 12.51
CA MET A 425 18.41 -7.83 13.87
C MET A 425 17.74 -8.81 14.85
N LEU A 426 16.43 -8.95 14.85
CA LEU A 426 15.75 -9.84 15.80
C LEU A 426 16.18 -11.31 15.63
N VAL A 427 16.34 -11.76 14.38
CA VAL A 427 16.84 -13.10 14.06
C VAL A 427 18.27 -13.28 14.54
N ALA A 428 19.17 -12.33 14.26
CA ALA A 428 20.54 -12.42 14.76
C ALA A 428 20.60 -12.37 16.29
N PHE A 429 19.76 -11.56 16.95
CA PHE A 429 19.64 -11.53 18.42
C PHE A 429 19.25 -12.91 18.96
N ALA A 430 18.21 -13.52 18.37
CA ALA A 430 17.74 -14.85 18.75
C ALA A 430 18.83 -15.91 18.56
N CYS A 431 19.53 -15.90 17.41
CA CYS A 431 20.63 -16.81 17.13
C CYS A 431 21.80 -16.66 18.11
N VAL A 432 22.19 -15.43 18.47
CA VAL A 432 23.25 -15.20 19.46
C VAL A 432 22.84 -15.72 20.84
N GLY A 433 21.57 -15.55 21.23
CA GLY A 433 21.07 -16.06 22.51
C GLY A 433 20.95 -17.58 22.58
N LEU A 434 20.54 -18.22 21.48
CA LEU A 434 20.41 -19.68 21.37
C LEU A 434 21.76 -20.38 21.20
N TRP A 435 22.69 -19.76 20.48
CA TRP A 435 24.03 -20.31 20.23
C TRP A 435 25.15 -19.30 20.54
N PRO A 436 25.41 -19.00 21.84
CA PRO A 436 26.36 -17.95 22.23
C PRO A 436 27.82 -18.21 21.82
N SER A 437 28.18 -19.48 21.64
CA SER A 437 29.53 -19.91 21.22
C SER A 437 29.73 -19.95 19.70
N ALA A 438 28.67 -19.75 18.92
CA ALA A 438 28.73 -19.80 17.47
C ALA A 438 29.52 -18.62 16.87
N GLY A 439 30.08 -18.84 15.68
CA GLY A 439 30.72 -17.79 14.87
C GLY A 439 29.69 -16.94 14.12
N SER A 440 30.13 -15.80 13.56
CA SER A 440 29.24 -14.82 12.92
C SER A 440 28.40 -15.33 11.77
N LEU A 441 28.90 -16.32 11.05
CA LEU A 441 28.19 -16.96 9.94
C LEU A 441 26.86 -17.60 10.38
N LEU A 442 26.77 -18.10 11.61
CA LEU A 442 25.57 -18.77 12.15
C LEU A 442 24.42 -17.82 12.49
N TYR A 443 24.66 -16.51 12.57
CA TYR A 443 23.61 -15.50 12.73
C TYR A 443 23.37 -14.70 11.44
N LEU A 444 24.37 -14.57 10.57
CA LEU A 444 24.23 -13.86 9.29
C LEU A 444 23.37 -14.59 8.27
N PHE A 445 23.56 -15.91 8.11
CA PHE A 445 22.79 -16.69 7.14
C PHE A 445 21.29 -16.73 7.49
N PRO A 446 20.89 -16.98 8.75
CA PRO A 446 19.47 -16.88 9.14
C PRO A 446 18.88 -15.49 8.93
N SER A 447 19.62 -14.40 9.19
CA SER A 447 19.14 -13.04 8.91
C SER A 447 18.90 -12.80 7.42
N PHE A 448 19.79 -13.27 6.54
CA PHE A 448 19.55 -13.21 5.09
C PHE A 448 18.34 -14.04 4.68
N ALA A 449 18.24 -15.27 5.18
CA ALA A 449 17.11 -16.16 4.92
C ALA A 449 15.78 -15.55 5.40
N ALA A 450 15.76 -14.88 6.54
CA ALA A 450 14.59 -14.17 7.05
C ALA A 450 14.14 -13.07 6.08
N GLY A 451 15.07 -12.33 5.48
CA GLY A 451 14.76 -11.37 4.43
C GLY A 451 14.23 -12.03 3.14
N LEU A 452 14.70 -13.22 2.76
CA LEU A 452 14.12 -13.99 1.64
C LEU A 452 12.66 -14.35 1.91
N PHE A 453 12.29 -14.66 3.15
CA PHE A 453 10.88 -14.91 3.51
C PHE A 453 9.99 -13.68 3.34
N LEU A 454 10.54 -12.46 3.26
CA LEU A 454 9.74 -11.26 2.95
C LEU A 454 9.48 -11.09 1.45
N LEU A 455 10.23 -11.79 0.58
CA LEU A 455 10.13 -11.62 -0.87
C LEU A 455 8.79 -12.08 -1.47
N PRO A 456 8.25 -13.27 -1.18
CA PRO A 456 6.97 -13.69 -1.75
C PRO A 456 5.84 -12.71 -1.42
N ALA A 457 5.93 -12.05 -0.26
CA ALA A 457 4.98 -11.05 0.16
C ALA A 457 5.16 -9.74 -0.63
N THR A 458 6.39 -9.32 -0.91
CA THR A 458 6.71 -7.99 -1.49
C THR A 458 7.00 -7.98 -2.99
N ALA A 459 7.21 -9.14 -3.62
CA ALA A 459 7.72 -9.27 -4.99
C ALA A 459 6.77 -8.76 -6.07
N SER A 460 5.45 -8.82 -5.86
CA SER A 460 4.47 -8.34 -6.83
C SER A 460 4.32 -6.83 -6.85
N ALA A 461 4.93 -6.13 -5.89
CA ALA A 461 4.73 -4.71 -5.68
C ALA A 461 6.03 -3.94 -5.42
N LEU A 462 7.16 -4.55 -5.76
CA LEU A 462 8.43 -3.86 -5.73
C LEU A 462 9.18 -4.15 -7.03
N PRO A 463 9.99 -3.20 -7.52
CA PRO A 463 10.84 -3.42 -8.69
C PRO A 463 11.81 -4.59 -8.48
N SER A 464 12.26 -5.20 -9.57
CA SER A 464 13.16 -6.38 -9.53
C SER A 464 14.46 -6.15 -8.76
N PHE A 465 15.02 -4.93 -8.74
CA PHE A 465 16.22 -4.63 -7.97
C PHE A 465 15.99 -4.76 -6.44
N ASN A 466 14.76 -4.57 -5.96
CA ASN A 466 14.42 -4.73 -4.55
C ASN A 466 14.30 -6.17 -4.09
N LEU A 467 14.06 -7.11 -5.03
CA LEU A 467 14.05 -8.54 -4.71
C LEU A 467 15.38 -8.98 -4.11
N TRP A 468 16.47 -8.28 -4.39
CA TRP A 468 17.77 -8.54 -3.76
C TRP A 468 18.06 -7.59 -2.59
N MET A 469 17.56 -6.35 -2.63
CA MET A 469 17.79 -5.41 -1.53
C MET A 469 17.16 -5.85 -0.21
N ILE A 470 15.95 -6.41 -0.21
CA ILE A 470 15.28 -6.81 1.05
C ILE A 470 16.09 -7.86 1.83
N PRO A 471 16.52 -8.99 1.22
CA PRO A 471 17.43 -9.93 1.86
C PRO A 471 18.74 -9.30 2.33
N LEU A 472 19.32 -8.40 1.53
CA LEU A 472 20.58 -7.71 1.86
C LEU A 472 20.43 -6.75 3.05
N VAL A 473 19.32 -6.01 3.13
CA VAL A 473 19.01 -5.12 4.25
C VAL A 473 18.76 -5.93 5.52
N SER A 474 18.09 -7.08 5.42
CA SER A 474 17.94 -8.02 6.54
C SER A 474 19.28 -8.60 6.98
N PHE A 475 20.13 -9.01 6.03
CA PHE A 475 21.49 -9.43 6.32
C PHE A 475 22.31 -8.34 7.00
N ALA A 476 22.24 -7.09 6.51
CA ALA A 476 22.88 -5.95 7.14
C ALA A 476 22.39 -5.77 8.58
N GLY A 477 21.07 -5.96 8.80
CA GLY A 477 20.46 -5.99 10.13
C GLY A 477 21.17 -6.96 11.06
N GLY A 478 21.31 -8.21 10.61
CA GLY A 478 22.06 -9.23 11.35
C GLY A 478 23.54 -8.90 11.55
N ALA A 479 24.19 -8.31 10.54
CA ALA A 479 25.61 -7.92 10.60
C ALA A 479 25.86 -6.80 11.62
N SER A 480 24.95 -5.83 11.72
CA SER A 480 25.04 -4.75 12.70
C SER A 480 25.04 -5.28 14.14
N LEU A 481 24.27 -6.35 14.41
CA LEU A 481 24.30 -7.06 15.67
C LEU A 481 25.56 -7.88 15.84
N ALA A 482 25.97 -8.62 14.81
CA ALA A 482 27.18 -9.45 14.85
C ALA A 482 28.42 -8.66 15.31
N VAL A 483 28.58 -7.43 14.81
CA VAL A 483 29.69 -6.52 15.20
C VAL A 483 29.47 -5.88 16.58
N SER A 484 28.23 -5.88 17.07
CA SER A 484 27.86 -5.27 18.35
C SER A 484 27.83 -6.23 19.54
N VAL A 485 27.99 -7.54 19.30
CA VAL A 485 28.08 -8.56 20.35
C VAL A 485 29.38 -8.38 21.13
N ARG A 486 29.25 -8.26 22.45
CA ARG A 486 30.35 -8.26 23.41
C ARG A 486 30.30 -9.53 24.25
N ARG A 487 31.47 -10.14 24.44
CA ARG A 487 31.67 -11.39 25.19
C ARG A 487 32.42 -11.11 26.49
N GLN A 488 32.18 -11.89 27.54
CA GLN A 488 32.65 -11.69 28.93
C GLN A 488 34.12 -11.27 29.14
N ASN A 489 35.03 -11.54 28.19
CA ASN A 489 36.46 -11.22 28.29
C ASN A 489 36.94 -10.27 27.18
N ASP A 490 36.13 -9.29 26.80
CA ASP A 490 36.49 -8.31 25.79
C ASP A 490 37.45 -7.25 26.37
N PRO A 491 38.72 -7.18 25.93
CA PRO A 491 39.73 -6.28 26.53
C PRO A 491 39.37 -4.79 26.45
N ASP A 492 38.42 -4.41 25.60
CA ASP A 492 37.89 -3.04 25.49
C ASP A 492 36.90 -2.65 26.61
N TYR A 493 36.64 -3.54 27.58
CA TYR A 493 35.74 -3.27 28.70
C TYR A 493 36.09 -4.14 29.92
N PRO A 494 36.94 -3.66 30.86
CA PRO A 494 37.17 -4.38 32.09
C PRO A 494 35.85 -4.46 32.88
N ASP A 495 35.54 -5.65 33.39
CA ASP A 495 34.46 -5.85 34.35
C ASP A 495 34.68 -4.93 35.55
N HIS A 496 33.62 -4.21 35.94
CA HIS A 496 33.51 -3.55 37.24
C HIS A 496 32.55 -4.36 38.10
#